data_AF-A0A7X8EP76-F1
#
_entry.id   AF-A0A7X8EP76-F1
#
_cell.length_a   1.000
_cell.length_b   1.000
_cell.length_c   1.000
_cell.angle_alpha   90.00
_cell.angle_beta   90.00
_cell.angle_gamma   90.00
#
_symmetry.space_group_name_H-M   'P 1'
#
loop_
_entity.id
_entity.type
_entity.pdbx_description
1 polymer ?
#
loop_
_entity_poly.entity_id
_entity_poly.type
_entity_poly.pdbx_seq_one_letter_code
_entity_poly.pdbx_strand_id
1 'polypeptide(L)'
;MFKRVKSIFIVFLIFAIPFMVAACMKNNKVHDEDEKVTDERAQNSLETEREQIKEPKTESEKKQEELKEQVKKIDYQKVKPNELGHIMIIMYHGLVEENPPSPYQRRIEDFKKDLNYLYDNGYRLISMKDYINNNISVEAGYTPIIITFDDGISTSFSLTDEDGKLSPTPNSAVDIMNKFCNEHPDFGKNAIFYINGDNDPFAGDGSFEERVKYLTDNGYEVSSHTYSHAHLSKLDKGGIQEQLGKADKMIKDALPGYIADSFAYPFGERPKEELRYLIKEGIYEGEEYGYKIALREGPSGPFYPPYHIKFDSLNVPRVRGSEGEEGDLWWYLKYYEEYPHYRYISDGNPNRIAVTEGNEKNVNMESLNGKELYVYTIEE
;
A
#
# COMPACT_ATOMS: atom_id res chain seq x y z
N MET A 1 26.22 -53.88 26.80
CA MET A 1 26.10 -54.53 25.48
C MET A 1 25.55 -53.47 24.51
N PHE A 2 26.38 -52.49 24.12
CA PHE A 2 27.03 -52.35 22.81
C PHE A 2 26.10 -52.42 21.58
N LYS A 3 26.12 -51.32 20.80
CA LYS A 3 25.87 -51.12 19.34
C LYS A 3 24.70 -50.16 19.07
N ARG A 4 24.77 -49.22 18.12
CA ARG A 4 25.86 -48.67 17.28
C ARG A 4 25.29 -47.38 16.66
N VAL A 5 26.05 -46.30 16.75
CA VAL A 5 25.86 -45.05 16.00
C VAL A 5 26.12 -45.33 14.51
N LYS A 6 25.27 -44.81 13.62
CA LYS A 6 25.60 -44.66 12.18
C LYS A 6 25.56 -43.18 11.83
N SER A 7 26.75 -42.61 11.71
CA SER A 7 27.00 -41.30 11.09
C SER A 7 26.73 -41.40 9.59
N ILE A 8 25.97 -40.46 9.05
CA ILE A 8 25.81 -40.26 7.60
C ILE A 8 26.73 -39.09 7.21
N PHE A 9 27.75 -39.41 6.42
CA PHE A 9 28.59 -38.45 5.71
C PHE A 9 27.81 -37.92 4.51
N ILE A 10 27.57 -36.61 4.43
CA ILE A 10 27.12 -35.94 3.20
C ILE A 10 28.32 -35.19 2.63
N VAL A 11 28.76 -35.62 1.45
CA VAL A 11 29.83 -35.02 0.66
C VAL A 11 29.26 -33.85 -0.14
N PHE A 12 29.79 -32.64 0.08
CA PHE A 12 29.55 -31.49 -0.78
C PHE A 12 30.38 -31.62 -2.05
N LEU A 13 29.70 -31.75 -3.21
CA LEU A 13 30.32 -31.66 -4.53
C LEU A 13 30.24 -30.22 -5.02
N ILE A 14 31.39 -29.52 -4.97
CA ILE A 14 31.60 -28.19 -5.52
C ILE A 14 31.80 -28.34 -7.03
N PHE A 15 30.88 -27.81 -7.84
CA PHE A 15 31.09 -27.64 -9.28
C PHE A 15 31.81 -26.31 -9.53
N ALA A 16 33.09 -26.39 -9.92
CA ALA A 16 33.86 -25.26 -10.44
C ALA A 16 33.63 -25.15 -11.95
N ILE A 17 33.17 -23.98 -12.41
CA ILE A 17 33.01 -23.64 -13.84
C ILE A 17 34.25 -22.83 -14.27
N PRO A 18 35.03 -23.26 -15.27
CA PRO A 18 36.09 -22.43 -15.83
C PRO A 18 35.56 -21.53 -16.96
N PHE A 19 35.71 -20.21 -16.79
CA PHE A 19 35.58 -19.24 -17.87
C PHE A 19 36.78 -19.35 -18.82
N MET A 20 36.56 -19.78 -20.06
CA MET A 20 37.51 -19.61 -21.16
C MET A 20 37.34 -18.21 -21.76
N VAL A 21 38.38 -17.38 -21.67
CA VAL A 21 38.53 -16.19 -22.50
C VAL A 21 39.32 -16.57 -23.74
N ALA A 22 38.66 -16.62 -24.90
CA ALA A 22 39.32 -16.75 -26.18
C ALA A 22 39.64 -15.35 -26.72
N ALA A 23 40.92 -14.99 -26.66
CA ALA A 23 41.50 -13.88 -27.39
C ALA A 23 41.60 -14.25 -28.89
N CYS A 24 41.22 -13.31 -29.76
CA CYS A 24 41.61 -13.32 -31.16
C CYS A 24 42.17 -11.95 -31.53
N MET A 25 43.49 -11.87 -31.66
CA MET A 25 44.17 -10.84 -32.43
C MET A 25 44.21 -11.26 -33.90
N LYS A 26 44.06 -10.32 -34.83
CA LYS A 26 44.90 -10.31 -36.02
C LYS A 26 45.16 -8.91 -36.58
N ASN A 27 46.45 -8.72 -36.82
CA ASN A 27 47.22 -7.58 -37.28
C ASN A 27 46.97 -7.22 -38.76
N ASN A 28 47.28 -5.96 -39.14
CA ASN A 28 48.18 -5.63 -40.27
C ASN A 28 48.47 -4.11 -40.30
N LYS A 29 49.74 -3.73 -40.08
CA LYS A 29 50.74 -3.16 -41.05
C LYS A 29 50.55 -1.67 -41.38
N VAL A 30 51.40 -0.76 -40.85
CA VAL A 30 52.75 -0.27 -41.30
C VAL A 30 52.66 0.99 -42.18
N HIS A 31 53.24 2.10 -41.71
CA HIS A 31 54.25 3.00 -42.33
C HIS A 31 54.43 4.25 -41.42
N ASP A 32 55.65 4.53 -40.91
CA ASP A 32 56.64 5.55 -41.41
C ASP A 32 56.05 6.98 -41.44
N GLU A 33 56.66 8.07 -40.97
CA GLU A 33 58.06 8.43 -40.69
C GLU A 33 58.08 9.72 -39.83
N ASP A 34 59.23 9.98 -39.20
CA ASP A 34 59.84 11.21 -38.65
C ASP A 34 59.12 12.58 -38.58
N GLU A 35 59.27 13.28 -37.43
CA GLU A 35 60.12 14.50 -37.33
C GLU A 35 60.25 15.04 -35.88
N LYS A 36 61.48 15.42 -35.52
CA LYS A 36 61.91 16.11 -34.29
C LYS A 36 62.03 17.60 -34.54
N VAL A 37 61.55 18.46 -33.63
CA VAL A 37 62.12 19.80 -33.29
C VAL A 37 61.66 20.11 -31.85
N THR A 38 62.50 20.09 -30.80
CA THR A 38 63.22 21.22 -30.14
C THR A 38 62.41 22.53 -30.08
N ASP A 39 62.39 23.40 -29.07
CA ASP A 39 63.31 23.70 -27.99
C ASP A 39 62.63 24.61 -26.93
N GLU A 40 63.20 24.55 -25.73
CA GLU A 40 63.33 25.52 -24.63
C GLU A 40 62.44 26.78 -24.40
N ARG A 41 62.23 26.96 -23.07
CA ARG A 41 62.22 28.20 -22.26
C ARG A 41 61.05 29.20 -22.42
N ALA A 42 60.30 29.40 -21.33
CA ALA A 42 60.63 30.40 -20.30
C ALA A 42 59.58 30.43 -19.17
N GLN A 43 60.08 30.69 -17.97
CA GLN A 43 59.40 30.78 -16.68
C GLN A 43 58.56 32.05 -16.50
N ASN A 44 57.80 32.04 -15.39
CA ASN A 44 56.96 33.07 -14.74
C ASN A 44 55.49 33.02 -15.21
N SER A 45 54.48 32.88 -14.35
CA SER A 45 54.35 33.31 -12.95
C SER A 45 53.13 32.66 -12.26
N LEU A 46 53.32 32.29 -10.99
CA LEU A 46 52.42 32.38 -9.83
C LEU A 46 50.89 32.11 -9.99
N GLU A 47 50.45 31.08 -9.24
CA GLU A 47 49.18 30.96 -8.48
C GLU A 47 47.99 31.83 -8.90
N THR A 48 46.92 31.26 -9.48
CA THR A 48 45.53 31.29 -8.95
C THR A 48 44.61 30.35 -9.77
N GLU A 49 43.56 29.84 -9.13
CA GLU A 49 42.35 29.19 -9.70
C GLU A 49 42.46 27.79 -10.34
N ARG A 50 42.26 26.74 -9.51
CA ARG A 50 41.61 25.51 -9.96
C ARG A 50 40.11 25.75 -10.03
N GLU A 51 39.61 26.15 -11.20
CA GLU A 51 38.20 25.97 -11.53
C GLU A 51 37.90 24.46 -11.55
N GLN A 52 37.06 24.00 -10.61
CA GLN A 52 36.38 22.72 -10.75
C GLN A 52 35.36 22.85 -11.89
N ILE A 53 35.74 22.38 -13.07
CA ILE A 53 34.78 22.11 -14.15
C ILE A 53 33.88 20.98 -13.65
N LYS A 54 32.68 21.32 -13.16
CA LYS A 54 31.62 20.33 -12.95
C LYS A 54 31.09 19.91 -14.32
N GLU A 55 31.16 18.62 -14.61
CA GLU A 55 30.54 18.05 -15.79
C GLU A 55 29.04 18.39 -15.84
N PRO A 56 28.45 18.56 -17.03
CA PRO A 56 27.03 18.88 -17.16
C PRO A 56 26.21 17.69 -16.67
N LYS A 57 25.42 17.89 -15.61
CA LYS A 57 24.48 16.88 -15.11
C LYS A 57 23.52 16.45 -16.21
N THR A 58 23.32 15.16 -16.32
CA THR A 58 22.35 14.57 -17.24
C THR A 58 20.93 15.03 -16.92
N GLU A 59 20.04 15.02 -17.90
CA GLU A 59 18.62 15.39 -17.74
C GLU A 59 17.91 14.51 -16.69
N SER A 60 18.38 13.27 -16.52
CA SER A 60 17.99 12.34 -15.45
C SER A 60 18.41 12.82 -14.06
N GLU A 61 19.65 13.29 -13.91
CA GLU A 61 20.17 13.80 -12.62
C GLU A 61 19.54 15.15 -12.26
N LYS A 62 19.25 16.00 -13.24
CA LYS A 62 18.49 17.24 -13.03
C LYS A 62 17.05 16.95 -12.61
N LYS A 63 16.40 15.94 -13.20
CA LYS A 63 15.05 15.53 -12.82
C LYS A 63 15.01 14.89 -11.43
N GLN A 64 16.05 14.14 -11.05
CA GLN A 64 16.22 13.62 -9.69
C GLN A 64 16.55 14.71 -8.66
N GLU A 65 17.30 15.76 -9.04
CA GLU A 65 17.50 16.93 -8.19
C GLU A 65 16.25 17.79 -8.09
N GLU A 66 15.52 18.03 -9.18
CA GLU A 66 14.22 18.72 -9.17
C GLU A 66 13.16 17.97 -8.33
N LEU A 67 13.19 16.62 -8.33
CA LEU A 67 12.39 15.78 -7.43
C LEU A 67 12.88 15.80 -5.98
N LYS A 68 14.18 15.99 -5.74
CA LYS A 68 14.74 16.20 -4.38
C LYS A 68 14.50 17.62 -3.86
N GLU A 69 14.34 18.60 -4.75
CA GLU A 69 14.30 20.03 -4.44
C GLU A 69 12.87 20.59 -4.33
N GLN A 70 11.85 19.81 -4.70
CA GLN A 70 10.43 20.12 -4.44
C GLN A 70 9.92 19.64 -3.07
N VAL A 71 10.79 19.42 -2.09
CA VAL A 71 10.33 19.40 -0.69
C VAL A 71 9.95 20.83 -0.34
N LYS A 72 8.65 21.17 -0.47
CA LYS A 72 8.13 22.45 0.01
C LYS A 72 8.59 22.61 1.46
N LYS A 73 9.43 23.63 1.72
CA LYS A 73 9.87 23.94 3.07
C LYS A 73 8.65 24.36 3.89
N ILE A 74 8.12 23.43 4.67
CA ILE A 74 6.99 23.70 5.56
C ILE A 74 7.46 24.30 6.89
N ASP A 75 6.57 25.05 7.52
CA ASP A 75 6.76 25.52 8.89
C ASP A 75 6.27 24.43 9.87
N TYR A 76 7.22 23.73 10.48
CA TYR A 76 6.94 22.65 11.44
C TYR A 76 6.29 23.13 12.73
N GLN A 77 6.48 24.40 13.12
CA GLN A 77 5.81 24.98 14.28
C GLN A 77 4.31 25.18 14.01
N LYS A 78 3.96 25.44 12.74
CA LYS A 78 2.58 25.63 12.29
C LYS A 78 1.88 24.32 11.91
N VAL A 79 2.52 23.51 11.05
CA VAL A 79 1.91 22.28 10.51
C VAL A 79 1.88 21.17 11.56
N LYS A 80 2.91 21.10 12.42
CA LYS A 80 3.09 20.06 13.44
C LYS A 80 2.83 18.64 12.91
N PRO A 81 3.59 18.17 11.89
CA PRO A 81 3.41 16.83 11.32
C PRO A 81 3.43 15.73 12.37
N ASN A 82 2.54 14.76 12.26
CA ASN A 82 2.45 13.63 13.17
C ASN A 82 2.35 12.36 12.34
N GLU A 83 3.46 11.95 11.73
CA GLU A 83 3.44 10.79 10.84
C GLU A 83 3.45 9.46 11.61
N LEU A 84 3.44 9.48 12.95
CA LEU A 84 3.12 8.32 13.80
C LEU A 84 1.65 8.27 14.20
N GLY A 85 0.87 9.28 13.84
CA GLY A 85 -0.55 9.37 14.15
C GLY A 85 -1.40 8.33 13.42
N HIS A 86 -2.67 8.28 13.81
CA HIS A 86 -3.64 7.31 13.32
C HIS A 86 -4.02 7.55 11.86
N ILE A 87 -3.97 6.47 11.07
CA ILE A 87 -4.45 6.41 9.69
C ILE A 87 -5.70 5.53 9.67
N MET A 88 -6.89 6.12 9.54
CA MET A 88 -8.13 5.33 9.57
C MET A 88 -8.28 4.47 8.31
N ILE A 89 -8.72 3.23 8.54
CA ILE A 89 -9.21 2.31 7.50
C ILE A 89 -10.71 2.16 7.71
N ILE A 90 -11.50 2.74 6.82
CA ILE A 90 -12.96 2.88 6.93
C ILE A 90 -13.63 1.75 6.17
N MET A 91 -14.36 0.91 6.89
CA MET A 91 -15.07 -0.26 6.39
C MET A 91 -16.53 0.06 6.09
N TYR A 92 -16.95 -0.16 4.85
CA TYR A 92 -18.33 -0.24 4.41
C TYR A 92 -18.64 -1.66 3.91
N HIS A 93 -19.90 -1.99 3.69
CA HIS A 93 -20.29 -3.22 2.98
C HIS A 93 -21.13 -2.87 1.76
N GLY A 94 -22.35 -2.38 1.98
CA GLY A 94 -23.27 -1.99 0.90
C GLY A 94 -23.98 -0.67 1.20
N LEU A 95 -24.51 -0.08 0.13
CA LEU A 95 -25.34 1.12 0.21
C LEU A 95 -26.83 0.80 0.09
N VAL A 96 -27.66 1.64 0.70
CA VAL A 96 -29.14 1.59 0.63
C VAL A 96 -29.72 3.00 0.46
N GLU A 97 -30.96 3.12 -0.02
CA GLU A 97 -31.64 4.43 -0.09
C GLU A 97 -32.08 4.90 1.31
N GLU A 98 -32.83 4.05 2.01
CA GLU A 98 -33.42 4.34 3.31
C GLU A 98 -33.41 3.10 4.20
N ASN A 99 -33.62 3.31 5.51
CA ASN A 99 -33.84 2.26 6.51
C ASN A 99 -32.80 1.12 6.46
N PRO A 100 -31.52 1.41 6.78
CA PRO A 100 -30.49 0.38 6.79
C PRO A 100 -30.89 -0.78 7.72
N PRO A 101 -30.93 -2.03 7.23
CA PRO A 101 -31.34 -3.20 7.99
C PRO A 101 -30.32 -3.61 9.05
N SER A 102 -29.10 -3.08 8.98
CA SER A 102 -28.02 -3.31 9.94
C SER A 102 -27.04 -2.12 9.94
N PRO A 103 -26.19 -1.98 10.96
CA PRO A 103 -25.17 -0.93 11.00
C PRO A 103 -24.03 -1.12 9.99
N TYR A 104 -24.03 -2.20 9.22
CA TYR A 104 -23.05 -2.48 8.15
C TYR A 104 -23.49 -1.95 6.79
N GLN A 105 -24.71 -1.43 6.69
CA GLN A 105 -25.21 -0.77 5.48
C GLN A 105 -25.29 0.74 5.71
N ARG A 106 -24.82 1.51 4.74
CA ARG A 106 -24.81 2.98 4.80
C ARG A 106 -25.82 3.54 3.82
N ARG A 107 -26.58 4.57 4.20
CA ARG A 107 -27.45 5.22 3.22
C ARG A 107 -26.61 5.95 2.17
N ILE A 108 -27.08 5.99 0.93
CA ILE A 108 -26.41 6.69 -0.18
C ILE A 108 -26.09 8.15 0.19
N GLU A 109 -27.08 8.86 0.74
CA GLU A 109 -26.89 10.26 1.14
C GLU A 109 -25.90 10.41 2.30
N ASP A 110 -25.89 9.46 3.23
CA ASP A 110 -24.96 9.51 4.33
C ASP A 110 -23.53 9.13 3.91
N PHE A 111 -23.37 8.26 2.91
CA PHE A 111 -22.06 7.98 2.29
C PHE A 111 -21.52 9.21 1.54
N LYS A 112 -22.36 9.93 0.79
CA LYS A 112 -21.98 11.22 0.19
C LYS A 112 -21.57 12.23 1.26
N LYS A 113 -22.31 12.30 2.38
CA LYS A 113 -21.96 13.14 3.53
C LYS A 113 -20.61 12.77 4.13
N ASP A 114 -20.32 11.47 4.26
CA ASP A 114 -19.01 10.97 4.73
C ASP A 114 -17.89 11.49 3.81
N LEU A 115 -18.01 11.33 2.50
CA LEU A 115 -17.00 11.78 1.53
C LEU A 115 -16.76 13.29 1.59
N ASN A 116 -17.83 14.10 1.65
CA ASN A 116 -17.71 15.56 1.78
C ASN A 116 -16.99 15.95 3.07
N TYR A 117 -17.40 15.39 4.21
CA TYR A 117 -16.75 15.69 5.49
C TYR A 117 -15.27 15.32 5.45
N LEU A 118 -14.92 14.14 4.94
CA LEU A 118 -13.54 13.67 4.86
C LEU A 118 -12.70 14.64 3.99
N TYR A 119 -13.19 15.01 2.82
CA TYR A 119 -12.49 15.94 1.94
C TYR A 119 -12.30 17.33 2.59
N ASP A 120 -13.39 17.91 3.11
CA ASP A 120 -13.41 19.27 3.70
C ASP A 120 -12.52 19.38 4.95
N ASN A 121 -12.33 18.28 5.69
CA ASN A 121 -11.55 18.24 6.92
C ASN A 121 -10.12 17.72 6.74
N GLY A 122 -9.63 17.73 5.49
CA GLY A 122 -8.23 17.48 5.17
C GLY A 122 -7.85 16.00 5.16
N TYR A 123 -8.79 15.09 4.94
CA TYR A 123 -8.49 13.68 4.70
C TYR A 123 -8.23 13.42 3.20
N ARG A 124 -7.36 12.47 2.89
CA ARG A 124 -6.91 12.12 1.53
C ARG A 124 -6.86 10.60 1.36
N LEU A 125 -7.44 10.08 0.29
CA LEU A 125 -7.47 8.66 -0.02
C LEU A 125 -6.11 8.18 -0.53
N ILE A 126 -5.58 7.16 0.13
CA ILE A 126 -4.44 6.38 -0.34
C ILE A 126 -4.86 4.94 -0.64
N SER A 127 -4.10 4.24 -1.49
CA SER A 127 -4.32 2.83 -1.77
C SER A 127 -3.90 1.94 -0.59
N MET A 128 -4.45 0.73 -0.48
CA MET A 128 -3.95 -0.23 0.52
C MET A 128 -2.51 -0.63 0.20
N LYS A 129 -2.16 -0.71 -1.09
CA LYS A 129 -0.78 -0.97 -1.52
C LYS A 129 0.18 0.12 -1.05
N ASP A 130 -0.16 1.40 -1.15
CA ASP A 130 0.69 2.48 -0.65
C ASP A 130 0.81 2.44 0.87
N TYR A 131 -0.27 2.13 1.58
CA TYR A 131 -0.23 1.91 3.02
C TYR A 131 0.72 0.76 3.40
N ILE A 132 0.59 -0.41 2.78
CA ILE A 132 1.46 -1.57 3.07
C ILE A 132 2.93 -1.24 2.80
N ASN A 133 3.22 -0.54 1.71
CA ASN A 133 4.60 -0.27 1.28
C ASN A 133 5.18 1.00 1.89
N ASN A 134 4.46 1.68 2.80
CA ASN A 134 4.85 2.97 3.34
C ASN A 134 5.08 4.03 2.23
N ASN A 135 4.31 4.02 1.15
CA ASN A 135 4.41 4.97 0.04
C ASN A 135 3.38 6.10 0.15
N ILE A 136 3.31 6.73 1.33
CA ILE A 136 2.36 7.82 1.59
C ILE A 136 2.93 9.14 1.01
N SER A 137 2.17 9.79 0.13
CA SER A 137 2.55 11.03 -0.57
C SER A 137 1.52 12.16 -0.40
N VAL A 138 0.75 12.12 0.68
CA VAL A 138 -0.27 13.11 1.02
C VAL A 138 0.38 14.47 1.31
N GLU A 139 -0.29 15.57 0.96
CA GLU A 139 0.25 16.91 1.16
C GLU A 139 0.44 17.27 2.65
N ALA A 140 1.37 18.17 2.92
CA ALA A 140 1.64 18.63 4.28
C ALA A 140 0.37 19.18 4.95
N GLY A 141 0.10 18.75 6.18
CA GLY A 141 -1.09 19.15 6.94
C GLY A 141 -2.32 18.26 6.74
N TYR A 142 -2.31 17.36 5.74
CA TYR A 142 -3.42 16.45 5.44
C TYR A 142 -3.22 15.07 6.09
N THR A 143 -4.31 14.31 6.16
CA THR A 143 -4.37 12.99 6.80
C THR A 143 -4.73 11.90 5.77
N PRO A 144 -3.89 10.88 5.57
CA PRO A 144 -4.26 9.73 4.74
C PRO A 144 -5.38 8.91 5.39
N ILE A 145 -6.27 8.38 4.56
CA ILE A 145 -7.31 7.41 4.91
C ILE A 145 -7.44 6.34 3.83
N ILE A 146 -8.02 5.21 4.19
CA ILE A 146 -8.32 4.11 3.26
C ILE A 146 -9.81 3.78 3.37
N ILE A 147 -10.47 3.57 2.24
CA ILE A 147 -11.84 3.07 2.19
C ILE A 147 -11.81 1.61 1.76
N THR A 148 -12.54 0.75 2.48
CA THR A 148 -12.74 -0.66 2.16
C THR A 148 -14.22 -0.99 2.02
N PHE A 149 -14.54 -1.92 1.12
CA PHE A 149 -15.87 -2.51 0.97
C PHE A 149 -15.77 -4.01 1.10
N ASP A 150 -16.56 -4.62 1.97
CA ASP A 150 -16.56 -6.06 2.21
C ASP A 150 -17.71 -6.75 1.45
N ASP A 151 -17.68 -8.08 1.43
CA ASP A 151 -18.69 -9.03 0.92
C ASP A 151 -18.94 -9.07 -0.60
N GLY A 152 -18.42 -8.10 -1.36
CA GLY A 152 -18.69 -8.01 -2.79
C GLY A 152 -20.15 -7.64 -3.13
N ILE A 153 -20.80 -6.81 -2.29
CA ILE A 153 -22.22 -6.45 -2.46
C ILE A 153 -22.43 -5.57 -3.70
N SER A 154 -23.47 -5.85 -4.49
CA SER A 154 -23.79 -5.14 -5.74
C SER A 154 -24.04 -3.63 -5.60
N THR A 155 -24.50 -3.17 -4.42
CA THR A 155 -24.68 -1.75 -4.12
C THR A 155 -23.38 -1.03 -3.75
N SER A 156 -22.32 -1.76 -3.38
CA SER A 156 -20.96 -1.20 -3.33
C SER A 156 -20.41 -1.02 -4.74
N PHE A 157 -20.54 -2.06 -5.55
CA PHE A 157 -20.15 -2.07 -6.94
C PHE A 157 -20.89 -3.16 -7.70
N SER A 158 -21.34 -2.80 -8.90
CA SER A 158 -21.81 -3.71 -9.95
C SER A 158 -21.68 -2.93 -11.27
N LEU A 159 -21.76 -3.65 -12.39
CA LEU A 159 -21.83 -3.03 -13.71
C LEU A 159 -23.25 -3.10 -14.26
N THR A 160 -23.58 -2.13 -15.08
CA THR A 160 -24.76 -2.12 -15.96
C THR A 160 -24.28 -1.96 -17.40
N ASP A 161 -24.96 -2.61 -18.34
CA ASP A 161 -24.74 -2.50 -19.78
C ASP A 161 -25.75 -1.54 -20.41
N GLU A 162 -25.24 -0.43 -20.97
CA GLU A 162 -26.01 0.46 -21.83
C GLU A 162 -25.38 0.46 -23.23
N ASP A 163 -26.09 -0.08 -24.22
CA ASP A 163 -25.68 -0.16 -25.63
C ASP A 163 -24.32 -0.84 -25.87
N GLY A 164 -24.01 -1.89 -25.10
CA GLY A 164 -22.77 -2.66 -25.19
C GLY A 164 -21.60 -2.03 -24.43
N LYS A 165 -21.87 -1.04 -23.58
CA LYS A 165 -20.87 -0.36 -22.75
C LYS A 165 -21.15 -0.61 -21.28
N LEU A 166 -20.27 -1.39 -20.66
CA LEU A 166 -20.28 -1.61 -19.21
C LEU A 166 -19.84 -0.33 -18.47
N SER A 167 -20.62 0.04 -17.46
CA SER A 167 -20.30 1.15 -16.53
C SER A 167 -20.84 0.87 -15.14
N PRO A 168 -20.32 1.52 -14.07
CA PRO A 168 -20.83 1.32 -12.72
C PRO A 168 -22.33 1.60 -12.63
N THR A 169 -23.06 0.71 -11.97
CA THR A 169 -24.49 0.91 -11.70
C THR A 169 -24.71 2.25 -10.99
N PRO A 170 -25.66 3.09 -11.45
CA PRO A 170 -25.96 4.37 -10.82
C PRO A 170 -26.22 4.23 -9.31
N ASN A 171 -25.69 5.18 -8.53
CA ASN A 171 -25.77 5.20 -7.06
C ASN A 171 -25.07 4.03 -6.33
N SER A 172 -24.33 3.17 -7.03
CA SER A 172 -23.34 2.32 -6.37
C SER A 172 -22.25 3.16 -5.71
N ALA A 173 -21.55 2.61 -4.72
CA ALA A 173 -20.44 3.34 -4.07
C ALA A 173 -19.37 3.75 -5.09
N VAL A 174 -19.04 2.89 -6.06
CA VAL A 174 -18.08 3.22 -7.14
C VAL A 174 -18.59 4.35 -8.04
N ASP A 175 -19.87 4.36 -8.43
CA ASP A 175 -20.43 5.48 -9.21
C ASP A 175 -20.32 6.82 -8.45
N ILE A 176 -20.69 6.81 -7.17
CA ILE A 176 -20.61 7.99 -6.30
C ILE A 176 -19.16 8.44 -6.12
N MET A 177 -18.25 7.52 -5.82
CA MET A 177 -16.82 7.83 -5.64
C MET A 177 -16.19 8.34 -6.93
N ASN A 178 -16.51 7.75 -8.09
CA ASN A 178 -16.02 8.23 -9.38
C ASN A 178 -16.42 9.69 -9.63
N LYS A 179 -17.69 10.02 -9.41
CA LYS A 179 -18.19 11.40 -9.56
C LYS A 179 -17.49 12.35 -8.59
N PHE A 180 -17.42 11.98 -7.31
CA PHE A 180 -16.80 12.78 -6.27
C PHE A 180 -15.31 13.03 -6.56
N CYS A 181 -14.54 12.00 -6.91
CA CYS A 181 -13.11 12.14 -7.19
C CYS A 181 -12.83 12.90 -8.49
N ASN A 182 -13.74 12.88 -9.48
CA ASN A 182 -13.61 13.70 -10.67
C ASN A 182 -13.80 15.20 -10.36
N GLU A 183 -14.68 15.52 -9.41
CA GLU A 183 -14.90 16.89 -8.93
C GLU A 183 -13.79 17.34 -7.95
N HIS A 184 -13.19 16.39 -7.24
CA HIS A 184 -12.16 16.59 -6.21
C HIS A 184 -10.92 15.72 -6.48
N PRO A 185 -10.14 15.97 -7.55
CA PRO A 185 -9.03 15.10 -7.93
C PRO A 185 -7.91 15.03 -6.88
N ASP A 186 -7.77 16.07 -6.05
CA ASP A 186 -6.83 16.11 -4.94
C ASP A 186 -7.30 15.24 -3.75
N PHE A 187 -8.56 14.80 -3.68
CA PHE A 187 -9.00 13.84 -2.66
C PHE A 187 -8.31 12.48 -2.78
N GLY A 188 -7.92 12.09 -4.00
CA GLY A 188 -7.41 10.76 -4.34
C GLY A 188 -8.52 9.79 -4.74
N LYS A 189 -8.24 8.92 -5.72
CA LYS A 189 -9.17 7.91 -6.22
C LYS A 189 -8.67 6.52 -5.86
N ASN A 190 -8.99 6.07 -4.65
CA ASN A 190 -8.57 4.76 -4.13
C ASN A 190 -9.65 4.13 -3.25
N ALA A 191 -9.89 2.84 -3.41
CA ALA A 191 -10.61 1.99 -2.45
C ALA A 191 -10.24 0.53 -2.71
N ILE A 192 -10.41 -0.32 -1.71
CA ILE A 192 -10.22 -1.77 -1.85
C ILE A 192 -11.50 -2.54 -1.55
N PHE A 193 -11.79 -3.56 -2.35
CA PHE A 193 -12.95 -4.41 -2.22
C PHE A 193 -12.55 -5.83 -1.82
N TYR A 194 -13.06 -6.32 -0.69
CA TYR A 194 -12.86 -7.67 -0.21
C TYR A 194 -14.06 -8.54 -0.58
N ILE A 195 -13.84 -9.59 -1.38
CA ILE A 195 -14.91 -10.40 -1.96
C ILE A 195 -15.00 -11.80 -1.34
N ASN A 196 -16.23 -12.33 -1.25
CA ASN A 196 -16.45 -13.76 -1.10
C ASN A 196 -16.42 -14.45 -2.47
N GLY A 197 -16.17 -15.75 -2.56
CA GLY A 197 -16.08 -16.46 -3.83
C GLY A 197 -17.36 -17.21 -4.22
N ASP A 198 -18.26 -17.46 -3.27
CA ASP A 198 -19.42 -18.36 -3.42
C ASP A 198 -20.74 -17.64 -3.72
N ASN A 199 -20.73 -16.33 -3.96
CA ASN A 199 -21.93 -15.50 -4.09
C ASN A 199 -22.01 -14.63 -5.36
N ASP A 200 -21.22 -14.92 -6.41
CA ASP A 200 -21.08 -14.08 -7.62
C ASP A 200 -20.83 -12.59 -7.28
N PRO A 201 -19.62 -12.23 -6.82
CA PRO A 201 -19.32 -10.90 -6.30
C PRO A 201 -19.63 -9.79 -7.29
N PHE A 202 -20.26 -8.74 -6.80
CA PHE A 202 -20.69 -7.59 -7.60
C PHE A 202 -21.72 -7.96 -8.68
N ALA A 203 -22.57 -8.96 -8.40
CA ALA A 203 -23.62 -9.41 -9.31
C ALA A 203 -24.34 -8.23 -9.99
N GLY A 204 -24.38 -8.29 -11.32
CA GLY A 204 -24.81 -7.25 -12.24
C GLY A 204 -24.51 -7.72 -13.66
N ASP A 205 -24.42 -6.78 -14.61
CA ASP A 205 -24.01 -7.10 -15.97
C ASP A 205 -22.51 -7.41 -16.04
N GLY A 206 -22.11 -8.10 -17.12
CA GLY A 206 -20.74 -8.55 -17.32
C GLY A 206 -20.34 -9.76 -16.47
N SER A 207 -19.30 -10.45 -16.95
CA SER A 207 -18.63 -11.52 -16.23
C SER A 207 -17.93 -11.00 -14.96
N PHE A 208 -17.64 -11.90 -14.01
CA PHE A 208 -16.82 -11.57 -12.85
C PHE A 208 -15.46 -10.96 -13.27
N GLU A 209 -14.83 -11.50 -14.31
CA GLU A 209 -13.59 -10.97 -14.90
C GLU A 209 -13.74 -9.51 -15.34
N GLU A 210 -14.78 -9.18 -16.11
CA GLU A 210 -15.03 -7.80 -16.55
C GLU A 210 -15.28 -6.85 -15.38
N ARG A 211 -15.99 -7.32 -14.34
CA ARG A 211 -16.27 -6.55 -13.12
C ARG A 211 -14.98 -6.22 -12.35
N VAL A 212 -14.13 -7.20 -12.05
CA VAL A 212 -12.88 -6.94 -11.31
C VAL A 212 -11.82 -6.25 -12.15
N LYS A 213 -11.83 -6.47 -13.47
CA LYS A 213 -10.99 -5.73 -14.41
C LYS A 213 -11.38 -4.26 -14.45
N TYR A 214 -12.68 -3.93 -14.46
CA TYR A 214 -13.13 -2.55 -14.36
C TYR A 214 -12.57 -1.86 -13.10
N LEU A 215 -12.68 -2.50 -11.93
CA LEU A 215 -12.17 -1.94 -10.68
C LEU A 215 -10.68 -1.62 -10.77
N THR A 216 -9.87 -2.60 -11.18
CA THR A 216 -8.41 -2.45 -11.26
C THR A 216 -7.94 -1.47 -12.32
N ASP A 217 -8.59 -1.43 -13.49
CA ASP A 217 -8.32 -0.43 -14.54
C ASP A 217 -8.67 1.00 -14.08
N ASN A 218 -9.54 1.16 -13.07
CA ASN A 218 -10.05 2.46 -12.60
C ASN A 218 -9.46 2.93 -11.27
N GLY A 219 -8.37 2.31 -10.79
CA GLY A 219 -7.67 2.73 -9.57
C GLY A 219 -8.21 2.14 -8.27
N TYR A 220 -9.03 1.11 -8.36
CA TYR A 220 -9.51 0.35 -7.20
C TYR A 220 -8.75 -0.98 -7.08
N GLU A 221 -8.71 -1.52 -5.87
CA GLU A 221 -8.08 -2.79 -5.55
C GLU A 221 -9.14 -3.84 -5.22
N VAL A 222 -8.86 -5.11 -5.50
CA VAL A 222 -9.70 -6.26 -5.11
C VAL A 222 -8.86 -7.23 -4.28
N SER A 223 -9.44 -7.82 -3.25
CA SER A 223 -8.80 -8.88 -2.48
C SER A 223 -9.81 -9.81 -1.80
N SER A 224 -9.34 -10.75 -1.00
CA SER A 224 -10.15 -11.83 -0.44
C SER A 224 -10.84 -11.47 0.88
N HIS A 225 -12.09 -11.91 1.02
CA HIS A 225 -12.85 -12.03 2.26
C HIS A 225 -13.17 -13.51 2.58
N THR A 226 -12.28 -14.44 2.20
CA THR A 226 -12.49 -15.91 2.14
C THR A 226 -13.49 -16.34 1.07
N TYR A 227 -13.40 -17.59 0.62
CA TYR A 227 -14.30 -18.10 -0.41
C TYR A 227 -15.78 -18.14 0.03
N SER A 228 -16.09 -18.56 1.25
CA SER A 228 -17.48 -18.75 1.70
C SER A 228 -17.84 -17.97 2.97
N HIS A 229 -17.27 -16.78 3.14
CA HIS A 229 -17.44 -15.94 4.33
C HIS A 229 -17.21 -16.72 5.65
N ALA A 230 -16.10 -17.48 5.69
CA ALA A 230 -15.88 -18.51 6.69
C ALA A 230 -15.42 -17.97 8.06
N HIS A 231 -15.94 -18.57 9.14
CA HIS A 231 -15.43 -18.36 10.50
C HIS A 231 -14.05 -19.03 10.67
N LEU A 232 -12.98 -18.33 10.32
CA LEU A 232 -11.61 -18.89 10.34
C LEU A 232 -11.17 -19.38 11.72
N SER A 233 -11.74 -18.84 12.80
CA SER A 233 -11.51 -19.27 14.18
C SER A 233 -11.92 -20.74 14.43
N LYS A 234 -12.82 -21.28 13.61
CA LYS A 234 -13.41 -22.63 13.74
C LYS A 234 -12.76 -23.67 12.80
N LEU A 235 -11.89 -23.24 11.90
CA LEU A 235 -11.27 -24.09 10.89
C LEU A 235 -9.92 -24.63 11.36
N ASP A 236 -9.52 -25.76 10.77
CA ASP A 236 -8.17 -26.30 10.89
C ASP A 236 -7.27 -25.76 9.77
N LYS A 237 -6.01 -26.24 9.72
CA LYS A 237 -5.04 -25.85 8.68
C LYS A 237 -5.58 -26.08 7.26
N GLY A 238 -6.26 -27.20 7.03
CA GLY A 238 -6.77 -27.56 5.71
C GLY A 238 -7.88 -26.61 5.27
N GLY A 239 -8.87 -26.39 6.14
CA GLY A 239 -9.99 -25.50 5.87
C GLY A 239 -9.56 -24.04 5.67
N ILE A 240 -8.58 -23.55 6.43
CA ILE A 240 -8.06 -22.18 6.25
C ILE A 240 -7.40 -22.03 4.87
N GLN A 241 -6.50 -22.96 4.50
CA GLN A 241 -5.82 -22.88 3.20
C GLN A 241 -6.80 -23.03 2.03
N GLU A 242 -7.82 -23.88 2.17
CA GLU A 242 -8.88 -24.00 1.19
C GLU A 242 -9.65 -22.69 1.00
N GLN A 243 -10.09 -22.06 2.09
CA GLN A 243 -10.87 -20.83 2.04
C GLN A 243 -10.09 -19.64 1.45
N LEU A 244 -8.82 -19.51 1.82
CA LEU A 244 -7.96 -18.43 1.35
C LEU A 244 -7.49 -18.69 -0.08
N GLY A 245 -7.04 -19.90 -0.36
CA GLY A 245 -6.50 -20.28 -1.66
C GLY A 245 -7.55 -20.33 -2.77
N LYS A 246 -8.78 -20.79 -2.49
CA LYS A 246 -9.87 -20.73 -3.49
C LYS A 246 -10.21 -19.30 -3.90
N ALA A 247 -10.32 -18.40 -2.94
CA ALA A 247 -10.63 -16.99 -3.21
C ALA A 247 -9.48 -16.28 -3.94
N ASP A 248 -8.24 -16.50 -3.50
CA ASP A 248 -7.05 -15.95 -4.18
C ASP A 248 -6.93 -16.48 -5.61
N LYS A 249 -7.11 -17.79 -5.81
CA LYS A 249 -7.11 -18.40 -7.14
C LYS A 249 -8.19 -17.81 -8.04
N MET A 250 -9.42 -17.63 -7.54
CA MET A 250 -10.51 -17.00 -8.29
C MET A 250 -10.14 -15.58 -8.76
N ILE A 251 -9.49 -14.78 -7.90
CA ILE A 251 -9.03 -13.44 -8.25
C ILE A 251 -7.91 -13.51 -9.30
N LYS A 252 -6.93 -14.39 -9.14
CA LYS A 252 -5.80 -14.56 -10.08
C LYS A 252 -6.24 -15.06 -11.45
N ASP A 253 -7.20 -15.98 -11.49
CA ASP A 253 -7.75 -16.50 -12.74
C ASP A 253 -8.48 -15.38 -13.51
N ALA A 254 -9.17 -14.47 -12.82
CA ALA A 254 -9.81 -13.30 -13.42
C ALA A 254 -8.85 -12.14 -13.72
N LEU A 255 -7.74 -12.02 -12.99
CA LEU A 255 -6.74 -10.96 -13.13
C LEU A 255 -5.32 -11.56 -13.19
N PRO A 256 -4.89 -12.13 -14.33
CA PRO A 256 -3.57 -12.73 -14.45
C PRO A 256 -2.44 -11.75 -14.12
N GLY A 257 -1.59 -12.10 -13.16
CA GLY A 257 -0.46 -11.28 -12.70
C GLY A 257 -0.81 -10.23 -11.63
N TYR A 258 -2.09 -10.10 -11.25
CA TYR A 258 -2.50 -9.28 -10.12
C TYR A 258 -2.10 -9.93 -8.79
N ILE A 259 -1.71 -9.11 -7.81
CA ILE A 259 -1.28 -9.55 -6.49
C ILE A 259 -2.24 -8.98 -5.44
N ALA A 260 -2.97 -9.88 -4.78
CA ALA A 260 -3.86 -9.58 -3.67
C ALA A 260 -3.07 -9.53 -2.35
N ASP A 261 -2.50 -8.37 -2.01
CA ASP A 261 -1.55 -8.24 -0.88
C ASP A 261 -2.21 -8.01 0.50
N SER A 262 -3.54 -7.92 0.59
CA SER A 262 -4.27 -7.66 1.84
C SER A 262 -5.46 -8.58 2.05
N PHE A 263 -5.93 -8.75 3.27
CA PHE A 263 -7.06 -9.65 3.58
C PHE A 263 -7.99 -8.99 4.59
N ALA A 264 -9.30 -9.24 4.49
CA ALA A 264 -10.24 -8.89 5.55
C ALA A 264 -10.79 -10.17 6.20
N TYR A 265 -10.75 -10.26 7.53
CA TYR A 265 -11.31 -11.40 8.27
C TYR A 265 -12.84 -11.30 8.28
N PRO A 266 -13.59 -12.32 7.79
CA PRO A 266 -15.04 -12.40 8.04
C PRO A 266 -15.34 -12.29 9.53
N PHE A 267 -16.32 -11.46 9.89
CA PHE A 267 -16.70 -11.19 11.29
C PHE A 267 -15.56 -10.67 12.18
N GLY A 268 -14.45 -10.21 11.60
CA GLY A 268 -13.22 -9.89 12.35
C GLY A 268 -12.56 -11.10 13.02
N GLU A 269 -12.99 -12.32 12.71
CA GLU A 269 -12.55 -13.54 13.37
C GLU A 269 -11.22 -14.05 12.79
N ARG A 270 -10.17 -13.97 13.60
CA ARG A 270 -8.86 -14.50 13.24
C ARG A 270 -8.80 -16.02 13.43
N PRO A 271 -7.95 -16.72 12.67
CA PRO A 271 -7.53 -18.08 13.02
C PRO A 271 -7.01 -18.16 14.46
N LYS A 272 -7.00 -19.38 14.99
CA LYS A 272 -6.23 -19.71 16.21
C LYS A 272 -4.80 -19.22 16.06
N GLU A 273 -4.19 -18.80 17.16
CA GLU A 273 -2.88 -18.14 17.15
C GLU A 273 -1.81 -18.98 16.45
N GLU A 274 -1.78 -20.28 16.72
CA GLU A 274 -0.86 -21.24 16.11
C GLU A 274 -1.09 -21.46 14.60
N LEU A 275 -2.22 -21.01 14.04
CA LEU A 275 -2.57 -21.10 12.62
C LEU A 275 -2.55 -19.76 11.89
N ARG A 276 -2.33 -18.64 12.60
CA ARG A 276 -2.40 -17.29 12.00
C ARG A 276 -1.35 -17.04 10.92
N TYR A 277 -0.24 -17.79 10.94
CA TYR A 277 0.79 -17.73 9.89
C TYR A 277 0.22 -18.07 8.50
N LEU A 278 -0.86 -18.86 8.42
CA LEU A 278 -1.51 -19.24 7.16
C LEU A 278 -2.16 -18.07 6.42
N ILE A 279 -2.30 -16.90 7.05
CA ILE A 279 -2.70 -15.67 6.39
C ILE A 279 -1.55 -15.11 5.54
N LYS A 280 -0.31 -15.22 6.01
CA LYS A 280 0.86 -14.68 5.30
C LYS A 280 1.26 -15.51 4.11
N GLU A 281 1.13 -16.84 4.24
CA GLU A 281 1.55 -17.79 3.23
C GLU A 281 0.80 -19.11 3.38
N GLY A 282 0.43 -19.71 2.26
CA GLY A 282 -0.14 -21.04 2.20
C GLY A 282 -0.22 -21.56 0.77
N ILE A 283 -0.61 -22.81 0.63
CA ILE A 283 -0.73 -23.47 -0.68
C ILE A 283 -2.10 -24.12 -0.79
N TYR A 284 -2.75 -23.91 -1.93
CA TYR A 284 -3.99 -24.58 -2.31
C TYR A 284 -3.89 -25.07 -3.76
N GLU A 285 -4.14 -26.37 -3.97
CA GLU A 285 -4.07 -27.00 -5.31
C GLU A 285 -2.76 -26.75 -6.09
N GLY A 286 -1.66 -26.52 -5.38
CA GLY A 286 -0.34 -26.25 -5.98
C GLY A 286 -0.04 -24.77 -6.24
N GLU A 287 -1.01 -23.89 -6.03
CA GLU A 287 -0.85 -22.43 -6.12
C GLU A 287 -0.56 -21.83 -4.74
N GLU A 288 0.45 -20.97 -4.67
CA GLU A 288 0.78 -20.20 -3.47
C GLU A 288 -0.14 -18.99 -3.34
N TYR A 289 -0.61 -18.70 -2.13
CA TYR A 289 -1.28 -17.47 -1.78
C TYR A 289 -0.59 -16.83 -0.57
N GLY A 290 -0.80 -15.53 -0.37
CA GLY A 290 -0.26 -14.84 0.81
C GLY A 290 -0.64 -13.38 0.90
N TYR A 291 -0.92 -12.93 2.12
CA TYR A 291 -1.33 -11.54 2.40
C TYR A 291 -0.33 -10.87 3.34
N LYS A 292 0.07 -9.63 3.01
CA LYS A 292 0.99 -8.82 3.82
C LYS A 292 0.31 -8.18 5.02
N ILE A 293 -0.97 -7.91 4.90
CA ILE A 293 -1.80 -7.28 5.94
C ILE A 293 -3.15 -7.98 6.05
N ALA A 294 -3.72 -8.02 7.25
CA ALA A 294 -5.05 -8.56 7.51
C ALA A 294 -5.86 -7.68 8.47
N LEU A 295 -7.08 -7.35 8.05
CA LEU A 295 -7.97 -6.36 8.66
C LEU A 295 -9.06 -7.03 9.49
N ARG A 296 -9.20 -6.60 10.74
CA ARG A 296 -10.33 -6.97 11.62
C ARG A 296 -11.57 -6.16 11.29
N GLU A 297 -12.71 -6.58 11.83
CA GLU A 297 -13.91 -5.76 11.86
C GLU A 297 -13.70 -4.46 12.66
N GLY A 298 -14.52 -3.44 12.35
CA GLY A 298 -14.72 -2.29 13.24
C GLY A 298 -15.86 -2.55 14.23
N PRO A 299 -15.98 -1.77 15.32
CA PRO A 299 -15.10 -0.67 15.74
C PRO A 299 -13.88 -1.18 16.53
N SER A 300 -12.67 -0.99 16.00
CA SER A 300 -11.43 -1.33 16.71
C SER A 300 -10.37 -0.26 16.49
N GLY A 301 -9.43 -0.08 17.42
CA GLY A 301 -8.32 0.87 17.34
C GLY A 301 -7.22 0.50 18.34
N PRO A 302 -6.11 1.23 18.43
CA PRO A 302 -5.69 2.39 17.61
C PRO A 302 -5.13 2.03 16.21
N PHE A 303 -5.18 2.98 15.27
CA PHE A 303 -4.82 2.79 13.85
C PHE A 303 -3.37 3.15 13.52
N TYR A 304 -2.44 2.44 14.12
CA TYR A 304 -1.01 2.72 13.92
C TYR A 304 -0.58 2.61 12.44
N PRO A 305 0.32 3.49 11.97
CA PRO A 305 0.91 3.37 10.64
C PRO A 305 1.85 2.14 10.56
N PRO A 306 2.16 1.64 9.35
CA PRO A 306 2.89 0.38 9.14
C PRO A 306 4.32 0.34 9.70
N TYR A 307 4.89 1.51 10.00
CA TYR A 307 6.22 1.70 10.58
C TYR A 307 6.18 2.08 12.06
N HIS A 308 5.05 1.96 12.74
CA HIS A 308 4.99 2.11 14.19
C HIS A 308 5.34 0.78 14.88
N ILE A 309 6.10 0.79 15.99
CA ILE A 309 6.53 -0.44 16.71
C ILE A 309 5.37 -1.32 17.25
N LYS A 310 4.18 -0.74 17.37
CA LYS A 310 2.94 -1.43 17.80
C LYS A 310 2.08 -1.91 16.63
N PHE A 311 2.51 -1.69 15.39
CA PHE A 311 1.79 -2.17 14.23
C PHE A 311 1.88 -3.70 14.14
N ASP A 312 0.72 -4.35 14.13
CA ASP A 312 0.61 -5.79 13.87
C ASP A 312 -0.12 -5.98 12.55
N SER A 313 0.65 -6.30 11.51
CA SER A 313 0.18 -6.54 10.15
C SER A 313 -0.97 -7.55 10.06
N LEU A 314 -1.10 -8.52 10.98
CA LEU A 314 -2.16 -9.53 10.94
C LEU A 314 -3.34 -9.22 11.88
N ASN A 315 -3.37 -8.01 12.45
CA ASN A 315 -4.36 -7.58 13.44
C ASN A 315 -4.80 -6.13 13.25
N VAL A 316 -4.82 -5.65 12.01
CA VAL A 316 -5.03 -4.23 11.72
C VAL A 316 -6.49 -3.85 11.98
N PRO A 317 -6.75 -2.82 12.80
CA PRO A 317 -8.10 -2.38 13.11
C PRO A 317 -8.76 -1.62 11.95
N ARG A 318 -10.09 -1.59 11.97
CA ARG A 318 -10.92 -0.77 11.08
C ARG A 318 -11.95 0.04 11.84
N VAL A 319 -12.40 1.10 11.20
CA VAL A 319 -13.52 1.93 11.62
C VAL A 319 -14.75 1.50 10.83
N ARG A 320 -15.90 1.31 11.47
CA ARG A 320 -17.15 1.06 10.75
C ARG A 320 -17.71 2.37 10.19
N GLY A 321 -17.97 2.43 8.89
CA GLY A 321 -18.50 3.59 8.17
C GLY A 321 -19.96 3.89 8.54
N SER A 322 -20.16 4.51 9.70
CA SER A 322 -21.45 4.64 10.38
C SER A 322 -21.47 5.91 11.24
N GLU A 323 -22.67 6.45 11.47
CA GLU A 323 -22.92 7.54 12.45
C GLU A 323 -23.08 7.05 13.90
N GLY A 324 -23.04 5.73 14.10
CA GLY A 324 -23.50 5.04 15.30
C GLY A 324 -22.64 5.19 16.55
N GLU A 325 -22.28 4.05 17.12
CA GLU A 325 -21.76 3.93 18.48
C GLU A 325 -20.28 4.34 18.58
N GLU A 326 -19.75 4.29 19.81
CA GLU A 326 -18.32 4.46 20.06
C GLU A 326 -17.45 3.59 19.15
N GLY A 327 -16.50 4.25 18.47
CA GLY A 327 -15.57 3.65 17.52
C GLY A 327 -16.10 3.50 16.08
N ASP A 328 -17.31 3.96 15.79
CA ASP A 328 -17.76 4.20 14.41
C ASP A 328 -17.12 5.47 13.83
N LEU A 329 -17.28 5.68 12.51
CA LEU A 329 -16.65 6.77 11.77
C LEU A 329 -16.91 8.13 12.42
N TRP A 330 -18.17 8.52 12.61
CA TRP A 330 -18.48 9.86 13.14
C TRP A 330 -18.04 10.05 14.58
N TRP A 331 -17.96 8.97 15.36
CA TRP A 331 -17.37 9.02 16.69
C TRP A 331 -15.86 9.34 16.61
N TYR A 332 -15.11 8.66 15.73
CA TYR A 332 -13.68 8.93 15.55
C TYR A 332 -13.40 10.31 14.94
N LEU A 333 -14.25 10.78 14.01
CA LEU A 333 -14.12 12.12 13.44
C LEU A 333 -14.22 13.18 14.54
N LYS A 334 -15.24 13.08 15.41
CA LYS A 334 -15.38 13.95 16.59
C LYS A 334 -14.23 13.79 17.58
N TYR A 335 -13.79 12.55 17.82
CA TYR A 335 -12.67 12.27 18.72
C TYR A 335 -11.39 12.96 18.24
N TYR A 336 -11.10 12.98 16.93
CA TYR A 336 -9.91 13.67 16.40
C TYR A 336 -10.06 15.19 16.31
N GLU A 337 -11.27 15.74 16.28
CA GLU A 337 -11.47 17.18 16.50
C GLU A 337 -11.09 17.58 17.93
N GLU A 338 -11.46 16.78 18.93
CA GLU A 338 -11.16 17.04 20.34
C GLU A 338 -9.69 16.70 20.70
N TYR A 339 -9.13 15.67 20.08
CA TYR A 339 -7.78 15.15 20.34
C TYR A 339 -6.95 15.06 19.05
N PRO A 340 -6.62 16.19 18.39
CA PRO A 340 -5.98 16.19 17.06
C PRO A 340 -4.56 15.58 17.06
N HIS A 341 -3.90 15.50 18.21
CA HIS A 341 -2.57 14.91 18.36
C HIS A 341 -2.54 13.39 18.16
N TYR A 342 -3.70 12.70 18.14
CA TYR A 342 -3.76 11.30 17.75
C TYR A 342 -3.81 11.12 16.23
N ARG A 343 -4.24 12.12 15.47
CA ARG A 343 -4.44 12.00 14.02
C ARG A 343 -3.10 12.07 13.28
N TYR A 344 -2.96 11.27 12.22
CA TYR A 344 -1.83 11.42 11.32
C TYR A 344 -1.87 12.79 10.64
N ILE A 345 -0.76 13.52 10.63
CA ILE A 345 -0.62 14.75 9.84
C ILE A 345 0.65 14.62 9.00
N SER A 346 0.51 14.66 7.66
CA SER A 346 1.68 14.52 6.79
C SER A 346 2.59 15.73 6.85
N ASP A 347 3.88 15.49 6.65
CA ASP A 347 4.86 16.54 6.42
C ASP A 347 5.01 16.94 4.93
N GLY A 348 4.34 16.20 4.03
CA GLY A 348 4.32 16.44 2.59
C GLY A 348 5.52 15.93 1.80
N ASN A 349 6.47 15.24 2.43
CA ASN A 349 7.63 14.65 1.76
C ASN A 349 7.53 13.12 1.70
N PRO A 350 7.33 12.53 0.51
CA PRO A 350 7.15 11.09 0.38
C PRO A 350 8.40 10.26 0.70
N ASN A 351 9.58 10.87 0.90
CA ASN A 351 10.85 10.16 1.12
C ASN A 351 11.33 10.18 2.58
N ARG A 352 10.54 10.72 3.51
CA ARG A 352 10.86 10.73 4.94
C ARG A 352 9.64 10.45 5.79
N ILE A 353 9.90 10.22 7.08
CA ILE A 353 8.91 10.15 8.14
C ILE A 353 9.28 11.20 9.18
N ALA A 354 8.43 12.20 9.39
CA ALA A 354 8.64 13.23 10.40
C ALA A 354 8.01 12.88 11.75
N VAL A 355 8.82 12.96 12.80
CA VAL A 355 8.40 12.72 14.19
C VAL A 355 8.97 13.79 15.12
N THR A 356 8.26 14.09 16.20
CA THR A 356 8.78 14.97 17.23
C THR A 356 9.87 14.28 18.06
N GLU A 357 10.80 15.07 18.62
CA GLU A 357 11.83 14.58 19.54
C GLU A 357 11.23 13.74 20.69
N GLY A 358 11.82 12.58 20.93
CA GLY A 358 11.38 11.59 21.90
C GLY A 358 10.38 10.57 21.36
N ASN A 359 9.80 10.77 20.17
CA ASN A 359 8.90 9.82 19.51
C ASN A 359 9.59 8.89 18.50
N GLU A 360 10.87 9.12 18.16
CA GLU A 360 11.66 8.23 17.32
C GLU A 360 11.72 6.79 17.86
N LYS A 361 11.62 6.62 19.19
CA LYS A 361 11.55 5.30 19.84
C LYS A 361 10.32 4.47 19.45
N ASN A 362 9.28 5.11 18.90
CA ASN A 362 8.06 4.45 18.46
C ASN A 362 8.09 4.07 16.97
N VAL A 363 9.19 4.38 16.27
CA VAL A 363 9.40 4.04 14.86
C VAL A 363 10.06 2.65 14.77
N ASN A 364 9.48 1.76 13.99
CA ASN A 364 10.13 0.55 13.54
C ASN A 364 11.07 0.89 12.37
N MET A 365 12.37 1.04 12.68
CA MET A 365 13.39 1.42 11.69
C MET A 365 13.52 0.44 10.52
N GLU A 366 13.20 -0.85 10.73
CA GLU A 366 13.25 -1.87 9.68
C GLU A 366 12.11 -1.70 8.65
N SER A 367 11.01 -1.05 9.05
CA SER A 367 9.83 -0.80 8.21
C SER A 367 9.86 0.53 7.45
N LEU A 368 10.97 1.29 7.52
CA LEU A 368 11.06 2.60 6.84
C LEU A 368 11.20 2.49 5.32
N ASN A 369 11.54 1.33 4.77
CA ASN A 369 11.67 1.10 3.33
C ASN A 369 12.57 2.13 2.61
N GLY A 370 13.68 2.51 3.26
CA GLY A 370 14.66 3.46 2.71
C GLY A 370 14.32 4.93 2.93
N LYS A 371 13.22 5.25 3.62
CA LYS A 371 12.88 6.62 4.01
C LYS A 371 13.78 7.16 5.10
N GLU A 372 14.06 8.46 5.03
CA GLU A 372 14.72 9.20 6.09
C GLU A 372 13.80 9.31 7.31
N LEU A 373 14.34 9.09 8.52
CA LEU A 373 13.65 9.50 9.74
C LEU A 373 14.06 10.93 10.09
N TYR A 374 13.12 11.87 10.05
CA TYR A 374 13.34 13.27 10.35
C TYR A 374 12.79 13.62 11.73
N VAL A 375 13.67 13.90 12.69
CA VAL A 375 13.31 14.28 14.05
C VAL A 375 13.32 15.80 14.19
N TYR A 376 12.25 16.37 14.73
CA TYR A 376 12.13 17.82 14.91
C TYR A 376 11.57 18.20 16.28
N THR A 377 11.78 19.44 16.70
CA THR A 377 11.26 19.98 17.98
C THR A 377 10.14 20.98 17.73
N ILE A 378 9.17 21.02 18.64
CA ILE A 378 8.12 22.06 18.68
C ILE A 378 8.49 23.00 19.82
N GLU A 379 8.54 24.30 19.55
CA GLU A 379 8.73 25.33 20.57
C GLU A 379 7.45 25.42 21.43
N GLU A 380 7.62 25.38 22.75
CA GLU A 380 6.52 25.47 23.73
C GLU A 380 5.91 26.87 23.83
#